data_AF-A0A166BNR5-F1
#
_entry.id   AF-A0A166BNR5-F1
#
_cell.length_a   1.000
_cell.length_b   1.000
_cell.length_c   1.000
_cell.angle_alpha   90.00
_cell.angle_beta   90.00
_cell.angle_gamma   90.00
#
_symmetry.space_group_name_H-M   'P 1'
#
loop_
_entity.id
_entity.type
_entity.pdbx_description
1 polymer ?
#
loop_
_entity_poly.entity_id
_entity_poly.type
_entity_poly.pdbx_seq_one_letter_code
_entity_poly.pdbx_strand_id
1 'polypeptide(L)'
;MHVKDILDDLGLRIKIPQHWYSTDVHNDFEEAELVENDDVIKIRVENDGKVRMIIIDVNDGMSVVTKLPNGKVNGVKYLNNKDDFEYIGKPSDLYL
;
A
#
# COMPACT_ATOMS: atom_id res chain seq x y z
N MET A 1 7.56 -12.62 3.28
CA MET A 1 7.92 -12.09 1.94
C MET A 1 7.91 -10.57 2.02
N HIS A 2 8.63 -9.87 1.16
CA HIS A 2 8.57 -8.41 1.17
C HIS A 2 7.31 -7.91 0.45
N VAL A 3 6.87 -6.68 0.76
CA VAL A 3 5.76 -6.03 0.03
C VAL A 3 5.98 -6.06 -1.47
N LYS A 4 7.22 -5.79 -1.92
CA LYS A 4 7.59 -5.84 -3.34
C LYS A 4 7.37 -7.21 -3.96
N ASP A 5 7.69 -8.29 -3.23
CA ASP A 5 7.51 -9.66 -3.72
C ASP A 5 6.02 -9.96 -3.93
N ILE A 6 5.14 -9.51 -3.03
CA ILE A 6 3.69 -9.66 -3.17
C ILE A 6 3.19 -8.95 -4.43
N LEU A 7 3.63 -7.71 -4.65
CA LEU A 7 3.22 -6.92 -5.81
C LEU A 7 3.70 -7.56 -7.12
N ASP A 8 4.94 -8.04 -7.15
CA ASP A 8 5.52 -8.72 -8.31
C ASP A 8 4.77 -10.03 -8.61
N ASP A 9 4.45 -10.83 -7.59
CA ASP A 9 3.67 -12.08 -7.71
C ASP A 9 2.25 -11.84 -8.25
N LEU A 10 1.63 -10.72 -7.85
CA LEU A 10 0.32 -10.29 -8.34
C LEU A 10 0.37 -9.62 -9.72
N GLY A 11 1.57 -9.41 -10.29
CA GLY A 11 1.75 -8.71 -11.57
C GLY A 11 1.43 -7.21 -11.50
N LEU A 12 1.34 -6.64 -10.30
CA LEU A 12 1.01 -5.24 -10.07
C LEU A 12 2.24 -4.36 -10.19
N ARG A 13 2.26 -3.48 -11.19
CA ARG A 13 3.33 -2.49 -11.37
C ARG A 13 2.95 -1.16 -10.73
N ILE A 14 3.02 -1.09 -9.40
CA ILE A 14 2.67 0.10 -8.61
C ILE A 14 3.90 0.61 -7.86
N LYS A 15 4.23 1.91 -8.01
CA LYS A 15 5.31 2.57 -7.27
C LYS A 15 4.79 3.16 -5.96
N ILE A 16 4.68 2.33 -4.92
CA ILE A 16 4.25 2.79 -3.58
C ILE A 16 5.31 3.76 -2.99
N PRO A 17 4.94 4.76 -2.17
CA PRO A 17 5.92 5.55 -1.44
C PRO A 17 6.83 4.66 -0.58
N GLN A 18 8.15 4.83 -0.68
CA GLN A 18 9.15 3.97 -0.02
C GLN A 18 8.90 3.80 1.49
N HIS A 19 8.55 4.89 2.17
CA HIS A 19 8.26 4.88 3.61
C HIS A 19 7.05 4.00 4.03
N TRP A 20 6.26 3.46 3.08
CA TRP A 20 5.15 2.54 3.35
C TRP A 20 5.56 1.07 3.32
N TYR A 21 6.76 0.73 2.86
CA TYR A 21 7.26 -0.64 2.82
C TYR A 21 8.75 -0.79 3.19
N SER A 22 9.44 0.31 3.50
CA SER A 22 10.86 0.34 3.87
C SER A 22 11.04 1.27 5.08
N THR A 23 11.83 0.82 6.06
CA THR A 23 12.14 1.58 7.28
C THR A 23 13.21 2.63 7.09
N ASP A 24 14.09 2.44 6.11
CA ASP A 24 15.26 3.27 5.93
C ASP A 24 15.61 3.52 4.46
N VAL A 25 16.46 4.52 4.24
CA VAL A 25 17.14 4.83 2.96
C VAL A 25 17.99 3.64 2.46
N HIS A 26 18.16 2.60 3.30
CA HIS A 26 18.98 1.41 3.07
C HIS A 26 18.26 0.27 2.32
N ASN A 27 16.99 0.43 1.90
CA ASN A 27 16.22 -0.59 1.17
C ASN A 27 16.00 -1.91 1.93
N ASP A 28 15.97 -1.89 3.27
CA ASP A 28 15.47 -3.03 4.04
C ASP A 28 13.95 -3.08 3.89
N PHE A 29 13.48 -4.04 3.10
CA PHE A 29 12.06 -4.23 2.84
C PHE A 29 11.40 -4.93 4.02
N GLU A 30 10.25 -4.44 4.47
CA GLU A 30 9.55 -5.01 5.62
C GLU A 30 8.86 -6.34 5.29
N GLU A 31 8.78 -7.22 6.29
CA GLU A 31 8.00 -8.45 6.19
C GLU A 31 6.51 -8.14 6.02
N ALA A 32 5.91 -8.81 5.05
CA ALA A 32 4.53 -8.62 4.67
C ALA A 32 3.81 -9.95 4.45
N GLU A 33 2.50 -9.90 4.63
CA GLU A 33 1.55 -10.99 4.42
C GLU A 33 0.38 -10.49 3.57
N LEU A 34 0.01 -11.27 2.54
CA LEU A 34 -1.20 -11.03 1.77
C LEU A 34 -2.41 -11.55 2.56
N VAL A 35 -3.34 -10.65 2.89
CA VAL A 35 -4.52 -10.93 3.72
C VAL A 35 -5.77 -11.17 2.88
N GLU A 36 -5.91 -10.46 1.75
CA GLU A 36 -7.08 -10.52 0.87
C GLU A 36 -6.66 -10.23 -0.57
N ASN A 37 -7.28 -10.92 -1.53
CA ASN A 37 -6.95 -10.82 -2.95
C ASN A 37 -8.20 -11.05 -3.83
N ASP A 38 -9.06 -10.03 -3.86
CA ASP A 38 -10.21 -9.96 -4.76
C ASP A 38 -10.16 -8.60 -5.50
N ASP A 39 -11.28 -7.88 -5.59
CA ASP A 39 -11.33 -6.50 -6.08
C ASP A 39 -10.50 -5.52 -5.23
N VAL A 40 -10.23 -5.90 -3.98
CA VAL A 40 -9.41 -5.17 -3.03
C VAL A 40 -8.31 -6.09 -2.53
N ILE A 41 -7.05 -5.67 -2.69
CA ILE A 41 -5.89 -6.38 -2.19
C ILE A 41 -5.47 -5.77 -0.85
N LYS A 42 -5.31 -6.61 0.17
CA LYS A 42 -4.87 -6.17 1.51
C LYS A 42 -3.55 -6.82 1.85
N ILE A 43 -2.54 -6.00 2.14
CA ILE A 43 -1.21 -6.43 2.55
C ILE A 43 -0.98 -5.95 3.98
N ARG A 44 -0.75 -6.88 4.89
CA ARG A 44 -0.32 -6.58 6.27
C ARG A 44 1.19 -6.47 6.27
N VAL A 45 1.71 -5.43 6.91
CA VAL A 45 3.15 -5.23 7.10
C VAL A 45 3.42 -5.06 8.59
N GLU A 46 4.39 -5.81 9.11
CA GLU A 46 4.73 -5.83 10.53
C GLU A 46 6.19 -5.44 10.76
N ASN A 47 6.39 -4.50 11.69
CA ASN A 47 7.70 -3.92 11.96
C ASN A 47 7.80 -3.50 13.43
N ASP A 48 8.80 -4.00 14.16
CA ASP A 48 9.04 -3.66 15.57
C ASP A 48 7.77 -3.74 16.45
N GLY A 49 6.91 -4.75 16.20
CA GLY A 49 5.63 -4.94 16.89
C GLY A 49 4.52 -3.96 16.48
N LYS A 50 4.76 -3.11 15.49
CA LYS A 50 3.79 -2.22 14.87
C LYS A 50 3.24 -2.84 13.60
N VAL A 51 1.92 -2.89 13.50
CA VAL A 51 1.22 -3.42 12.32
C VAL A 51 0.64 -2.27 11.52
N ARG A 52 0.92 -2.25 10.22
CA ARG A 52 0.27 -1.39 9.23
C ARG A 52 -0.39 -2.22 8.14
N MET A 53 -1.40 -1.64 7.49
CA MET A 53 -2.15 -2.30 6.43
C MET A 53 -2.09 -1.46 5.17
N ILE A 54 -1.64 -2.04 4.06
CA ILE A 54 -1.73 -1.47 2.72
C ILE A 54 -2.97 -2.07 2.06
N ILE A 55 -3.83 -1.22 1.51
CA ILE A 55 -5.08 -1.59 0.86
C ILE A 55 -5.00 -1.04 -0.57
N ILE A 56 -5.19 -1.89 -1.56
CA ILE A 56 -5.11 -1.54 -2.99
C ILE A 56 -6.45 -1.89 -3.62
N ASP A 57 -7.17 -0.88 -4.11
CA ASP A 57 -8.39 -1.08 -4.90
C ASP A 57 -8.03 -1.05 -6.38
N VAL A 58 -8.04 -2.21 -7.04
CA VAL A 58 -7.63 -2.33 -8.45
C VAL A 58 -8.69 -1.80 -9.43
N ASN A 59 -9.94 -1.63 -8.99
CA ASN A 59 -11.05 -1.18 -9.82
C ASN A 59 -11.23 0.35 -9.80
N ASP A 60 -10.84 1.04 -8.73
CA ASP A 60 -10.90 2.51 -8.61
C ASP A 60 -9.64 3.23 -9.12
N GLY A 61 -9.01 2.71 -10.18
CA GLY A 61 -7.76 3.29 -10.71
C GLY A 61 -6.57 3.06 -9.78
N MET A 62 -6.51 1.90 -9.13
CA MET A 62 -5.38 1.49 -8.26
C MET A 62 -5.19 2.43 -7.07
N SER A 63 -6.26 2.83 -6.38
CA SER A 63 -6.14 3.60 -5.13
C SER A 63 -5.39 2.78 -4.07
N VAL A 64 -4.27 3.30 -3.55
CA VAL A 64 -3.47 2.65 -2.50
C VAL A 64 -3.56 3.44 -1.22
N VAL A 65 -3.96 2.77 -0.14
CA VAL A 65 -4.14 3.34 1.19
C VAL A 65 -3.25 2.62 2.19
N THR A 66 -2.60 3.36 3.08
CA THR A 66 -1.95 2.80 4.26
C THR A 66 -2.64 3.23 5.54
N LYS A 67 -2.93 2.26 6.41
CA LYS A 67 -3.40 2.48 7.78
C LYS A 67 -2.24 2.26 8.74
N LEU A 68 -1.84 3.32 9.43
CA LEU A 68 -0.75 3.32 10.40
C LEU A 68 -1.23 2.84 11.78
N PRO A 69 -0.32 2.36 12.65
CA PRO A 69 -0.65 1.86 13.99
C PRO A 69 -1.38 2.88 14.88
N ASN A 70 -1.13 4.17 14.66
CA ASN A 70 -1.78 5.27 15.38
C ASN A 70 -3.18 5.63 14.85
N GLY A 71 -3.72 4.85 13.93
CA GLY A 71 -5.02 5.09 13.30
C GLY A 71 -5.00 6.14 12.18
N LYS A 72 -3.84 6.76 11.89
CA LYS A 72 -3.72 7.66 10.75
C LYS A 72 -3.81 6.88 9.45
N VAL A 73 -4.57 7.41 8.50
CA VAL A 73 -4.72 6.82 7.17
C VAL A 73 -4.17 7.80 6.13
N ASN A 74 -3.29 7.33 5.25
CA ASN A 74 -2.79 8.07 4.09
C ASN A 74 -3.18 7.33 2.82
N GLY A 75 -3.52 8.05 1.75
CA GLY A 75 -3.91 7.47 0.47
C GLY A 75 -3.21 8.14 -0.71
N VAL A 76 -2.95 7.37 -1.76
CA VAL A 76 -2.51 7.84 -3.07
C VAL A 76 -3.38 7.17 -4.14
N LYS A 77 -3.75 7.90 -5.20
CA LYS A 77 -4.43 7.37 -6.37
C LYS A 77 -3.47 7.38 -7.54
N TYR A 78 -3.29 6.25 -8.21
CA TYR A 78 -2.44 6.20 -9.40
C TYR A 78 -3.26 6.61 -10.61
N LEU A 79 -2.72 7.55 -11.37
CA LEU A 79 -3.35 7.96 -12.62
C LEU A 79 -2.95 6.98 -13.73
N ASN A 80 -3.77 6.85 -14.77
CA ASN A 80 -3.54 5.88 -15.86
C ASN A 80 -2.19 6.06 -16.59
N ASN A 81 -1.45 7.14 -16.34
CA ASN A 81 -0.06 7.33 -16.74
C ASN A 81 0.87 6.81 -15.63
N LYS A 82 1.59 5.72 -15.95
CA LYS A 82 2.33 4.80 -15.08
C LYS A 82 3.35 5.36 -14.06
N ASP A 83 3.52 6.67 -13.96
CA ASP A 83 4.50 7.31 -13.09
C ASP A 83 3.94 8.46 -12.23
N ASP A 84 2.68 8.88 -12.43
CA ASP A 84 2.07 9.95 -11.66
C ASP A 84 1.05 9.39 -10.65
N PHE A 85 1.15 9.86 -9.41
CA PHE A 85 0.16 9.59 -8.37
C PHE A 85 -0.30 10.91 -7.75
N GLU A 86 -1.59 10.96 -7.40
CA GLU A 86 -2.18 12.07 -6.66
C GLU A 86 -2.33 11.68 -5.18
N TYR A 87 -1.95 12.58 -4.28
CA TYR A 87 -2.22 12.41 -2.86
C TYR A 87 -3.71 12.67 -2.58
N ILE A 88 -4.47 11.60 -2.41
CA ILE A 88 -5.91 11.65 -2.10
C ILE A 88 -6.13 11.67 -0.59
N GLY A 89 -5.53 12.63 0.12
CA GLY A 89 -5.52 12.72 1.58
C GLY A 89 -6.81 12.24 2.30
N LYS A 90 -6.62 11.48 3.39
CA LYS A 90 -7.64 10.80 4.22
C LYS A 90 -8.77 10.09 3.45
N PRO A 91 -8.65 8.76 3.27
CA PRO A 91 -9.68 7.87 2.74
C PRO A 91 -11.01 7.81 3.48
N SER A 92 -11.23 8.62 4.53
CA SER A 92 -12.56 8.78 5.13
C SER A 92 -13.62 9.21 4.09
N ASP A 93 -13.18 9.77 2.97
CA ASP A 93 -14.04 10.22 1.88
C ASP A 93 -14.19 9.16 0.75
N LEU A 94 -13.40 8.08 0.78
CA LEU A 94 -13.38 7.03 -0.25
C LEU A 94 -14.22 5.80 0.10
N TYR A 95 -14.65 5.67 1.35
CA TYR A 95 -15.40 4.52 1.87
C TYR A 95 -16.72 4.94 2.57
N LEU A 96 -17.35 6.05 2.11
CA LEU A 96 -18.71 6.43 2.52
C LEU A 96 -19.76 5.60 1.78
#